data_AF-A0AAW0J644-F1
#
_entry.id   AF-A0AAW0J644-F1
#
_cell.length_a   1.000
_cell.length_b   1.000
_cell.length_c   1.000
_cell.angle_alpha   90.00
_cell.angle_beta   90.00
_cell.angle_gamma   90.00
#
_symmetry.space_group_name_H-M   'P 1'
#
loop_
_entity.id
_entity.type
_entity.pdbx_description
1 polymer ?
#
loop_
_entity_poly.entity_id
_entity_poly.type
_entity_poly.pdbx_seq_one_letter_code
_entity_poly.pdbx_strand_id
1 'polypeptide(L)'
;MEFVVEEGKKPHDQCSTLLLPALSIGNVGQLAMDLMVSSTRAERIGFFDDPFLLPCVGNDAYGPQPQGQLALPLEAYDSPSNALTLVQQRSPVVKVQPRRSNSGYRITVCPTLLLTQTSYF
;
A
#
# COMPACT_ATOMS: atom_id res chain seq x y z
N MET A 1 -3.36 -6.07 -10.95
CA MET A 1 -3.45 -4.77 -10.26
C MET A 1 -4.50 -3.93 -10.94
N GLU A 2 -5.67 -3.86 -10.34
CA GLU A 2 -6.80 -3.03 -10.75
C GLU A 2 -7.00 -1.92 -9.72
N PHE A 3 -7.27 -0.69 -10.15
CA PHE A 3 -7.59 0.40 -9.23
C PHE A 3 -9.11 0.55 -9.12
N VAL A 4 -9.63 0.34 -7.91
CA VAL A 4 -11.05 0.43 -7.58
C VAL A 4 -11.30 1.75 -6.87
N VAL A 5 -12.09 2.61 -7.50
CA VAL A 5 -12.48 3.91 -6.94
C VAL A 5 -13.57 3.68 -5.89
N GLU A 6 -13.46 4.37 -4.76
CA GLU A 6 -14.46 4.32 -3.70
C GLU A 6 -15.78 4.94 -4.16
N GLU A 7 -16.93 4.36 -3.77
CA GLU A 7 -18.24 4.83 -4.23
C GLU A 7 -18.45 6.32 -3.92
N GLY A 8 -18.85 7.08 -4.95
CA GLY A 8 -19.10 8.52 -4.82
C GLY A 8 -17.84 9.40 -4.90
N LYS A 9 -16.64 8.82 -5.01
CA LYS A 9 -15.39 9.57 -5.13
C LYS A 9 -14.83 9.54 -6.54
N LYS A 10 -13.99 10.52 -6.85
CA LYS A 10 -13.24 10.62 -8.10
C LYS A 10 -11.83 11.13 -7.80
N PRO A 11 -10.81 10.68 -8.53
CA PRO A 11 -9.49 11.30 -8.45
C PRO A 11 -9.60 12.78 -8.85
N HIS A 12 -8.91 13.64 -8.12
CA HIS A 12 -8.97 15.09 -8.35
C HIS A 12 -7.95 15.52 -9.40
N ASP A 13 -8.39 16.22 -10.45
CA ASP A 13 -7.53 16.72 -11.54
C ASP A 13 -6.46 17.74 -11.08
N GLN A 14 -6.61 18.26 -9.87
CA GLN A 14 -5.69 19.25 -9.26
C GLN A 14 -4.45 18.59 -8.63
N CYS A 15 -4.49 17.29 -8.38
CA CYS A 15 -3.35 16.55 -7.83
C CYS A 15 -2.31 16.32 -8.93
N SER A 16 -1.16 17.00 -8.81
CA SER A 16 -0.10 16.96 -9.82
C SER A 16 1.09 16.09 -9.42
N THR A 17 1.21 15.75 -8.13
CA THR A 17 2.35 15.00 -7.57
C THR A 17 1.88 13.72 -6.91
N LEU A 18 2.44 12.59 -7.33
CA LEU A 18 2.20 11.27 -6.73
C LEU A 18 3.34 10.91 -5.77
N LEU A 19 3.00 10.61 -4.52
CA LEU A 19 3.94 10.06 -3.53
C LEU A 19 3.69 8.56 -3.34
N LEU A 20 4.75 7.78 -3.55
CA LEU A 20 4.76 6.34 -3.34
C LEU A 20 5.68 6.00 -2.15
N PRO A 21 5.26 5.10 -1.24
CA PRO A 21 6.07 4.72 -0.10
C PRO A 21 7.22 3.83 -0.59
N ALA A 22 8.44 4.17 -0.18
CA ALA A 22 9.56 3.26 -0.32
C ALA A 22 9.45 2.14 0.73
N LEU A 23 9.49 0.88 0.29
CA LEU A 23 9.62 -0.26 1.19
C LEU A 23 11.07 -0.32 1.70
N SER A 24 11.28 0.05 2.96
CA SER A 24 12.59 0.16 3.58
C SER A 24 12.65 -0.59 4.92
N ILE A 25 13.87 -0.74 5.45
CA ILE A 25 14.07 -1.19 6.83
C ILE A 25 13.27 -0.29 7.77
N GLY A 26 12.56 -0.90 8.73
CA GLY A 26 11.73 -0.21 9.71
C GLY A 26 10.46 0.43 9.15
N ASN A 27 10.06 0.13 7.91
CA ASN A 27 8.83 0.65 7.28
C ASN A 27 8.74 2.19 7.27
N VAL A 28 9.88 2.88 7.25
CA VAL A 28 9.94 4.35 7.36
C VAL A 28 9.10 5.02 6.27
N GLY A 29 9.15 4.53 5.04
CA GLY A 29 8.32 5.07 3.95
C GLY A 29 6.81 4.92 4.20
N GLN A 30 6.37 3.80 4.80
CA GLN A 30 4.95 3.58 5.13
C GLN A 30 4.49 4.47 6.28
N LEU A 31 5.31 4.60 7.33
CA LEU A 31 5.02 5.48 8.47
C LEU A 31 5.04 6.96 8.06
N ALA A 32 5.93 7.34 7.14
CA ALA A 32 5.93 8.68 6.56
C ALA A 32 4.65 8.95 5.77
N MET A 33 4.15 7.98 5.01
CA MET A 33 2.86 8.11 4.33
C MET A 33 1.69 8.17 5.33
N ASP A 34 1.71 7.40 6.43
CA ASP A 34 0.69 7.52 7.50
C ASP A 34 0.62 8.94 8.06
N LEU A 35 1.78 9.54 8.35
CA LEU A 35 1.87 10.93 8.81
C LEU A 35 1.42 11.93 7.75
N MET A 36 1.78 11.73 6.48
CA MET A 36 1.37 12.60 5.39
C MET A 36 -0.15 12.58 5.19
N VAL A 37 -0.77 11.40 5.15
CA VAL A 37 -2.23 11.26 5.02
C VAL A 37 -2.93 11.92 6.20
N SER A 38 -2.48 11.65 7.43
CA SER A 38 -3.05 12.22 8.65
C SER A 38 -2.92 13.75 8.72
N SER A 39 -1.73 14.29 8.42
CA SER A 39 -1.44 15.72 8.54
C SER A 39 -2.08 16.57 7.44
N THR A 40 -2.12 16.06 6.21
CA THR A 40 -2.74 16.74 5.07
C THR A 40 -4.25 16.56 5.01
N ARG A 41 -4.81 15.70 5.89
CA ARG A 41 -6.21 15.27 5.89
C ARG A 41 -6.63 14.76 4.51
N ALA A 42 -5.74 14.00 3.87
CA ALA A 42 -6.00 13.45 2.55
C ALA A 42 -7.20 12.50 2.62
N GLU A 43 -8.09 12.61 1.63
CA GLU A 43 -9.27 11.78 1.55
C GLU A 43 -8.95 10.52 0.75
N ARG A 44 -9.36 9.35 1.25
CA ARG A 44 -9.22 8.10 0.49
C ARG A 44 -10.02 8.22 -0.79
N ILE A 45 -9.44 7.90 -1.94
CA ILE A 45 -10.14 7.91 -3.24
C ILE A 45 -10.42 6.51 -3.78
N GLY A 46 -9.71 5.50 -3.27
CA GLY A 46 -9.86 4.13 -3.73
C GLY A 46 -8.78 3.22 -3.18
N PHE A 47 -8.77 2.00 -3.69
CA PHE A 47 -7.81 0.97 -3.33
C PHE A 47 -7.39 0.17 -4.57
N PHE A 48 -6.27 -0.51 -4.47
CA PHE A 48 -5.75 -1.37 -5.52
C PHE A 48 -6.03 -2.83 -5.16
N ASP A 49 -6.77 -3.50 -6.03
CA ASP A 49 -6.98 -4.93 -5.97
C ASP A 49 -5.90 -5.65 -6.78
N ASP A 50 -5.12 -6.48 -6.10
CA ASP A 50 -4.08 -7.27 -6.73
C ASP A 50 -3.91 -8.61 -6.01
N PRO A 51 -3.93 -9.75 -6.74
CA PRO A 51 -3.83 -11.07 -6.13
C PRO A 51 -2.46 -11.35 -5.50
N PHE A 52 -1.44 -10.53 -5.76
CA PHE A 52 -0.12 -10.64 -5.17
C PHE A 52 0.06 -9.79 -3.91
N LEU A 53 -0.91 -8.95 -3.53
CA LEU A 53 -0.89 -8.28 -2.24
C LEU A 53 -1.29 -9.25 -1.14
N LEU A 54 -0.52 -9.31 -0.05
CA LEU A 54 -0.96 -10.07 1.11
C LEU A 54 -2.25 -9.44 1.67
N PRO A 55 -3.32 -10.22 1.87
CA PRO A 55 -4.56 -9.69 2.43
C PRO A 55 -4.35 -9.17 3.85
N CYS A 56 -4.78 -7.94 4.10
CA CYS A 56 -4.89 -7.36 5.42
C CYS A 56 -6.13 -6.45 5.49
N VAL A 57 -6.78 -6.44 6.65
CA VAL A 57 -7.94 -5.59 6.93
C VAL A 57 -7.76 -4.99 8.30
N GLY A 58 -7.98 -3.67 8.41
CA GLY A 58 -7.93 -2.93 9.66
C GLY A 58 -9.15 -2.02 9.85
N ASN A 59 -9.20 -1.39 11.01
CA ASN A 59 -10.15 -0.30 11.28
C ASN A 59 -9.77 0.96 10.50
N ASP A 60 -10.69 1.93 10.49
CA ASP A 60 -10.44 3.29 9.98
C ASP A 60 -9.18 3.88 10.64
N ALA A 61 -8.19 4.23 9.81
CA ALA A 61 -6.83 4.53 10.24
C ALA A 61 -6.59 6.02 10.52
N TYR A 62 -7.35 6.92 9.90
CA TYR A 62 -7.03 8.36 9.88
C TYR A 62 -8.17 9.26 10.34
N GLY A 63 -9.39 8.73 10.48
CA GLY A 63 -10.53 9.48 11.01
C GLY A 63 -10.44 9.68 12.54
N PRO A 64 -10.88 10.83 13.09
CA PRO A 64 -11.01 11.03 14.54
C PRO A 64 -12.11 10.17 15.16
N GLN A 65 -13.06 9.70 14.34
CA GLN A 65 -14.09 8.74 14.70
C GLN A 65 -14.13 7.65 13.63
N PRO A 66 -14.31 6.37 14.00
CA PRO A 66 -14.39 5.30 13.02
C PRO A 66 -15.66 5.48 12.18
N GLN A 67 -15.52 5.74 10.88
CA GLN A 67 -16.66 5.87 9.97
C GLN A 67 -17.14 4.51 9.41
N GLY A 68 -16.63 3.41 9.96
CA GLY A 68 -16.87 2.06 9.44
C GLY A 68 -16.07 1.73 8.17
N GLN A 69 -15.12 2.59 7.79
CA GLN A 69 -14.25 2.34 6.65
C GLN A 69 -13.14 1.36 7.03
N LEU A 70 -13.01 0.29 6.25
CA LEU A 70 -11.94 -0.70 6.46
C LEU A 70 -10.65 -0.18 5.83
N ALA A 71 -9.56 -0.25 6.58
CA ALA A 71 -8.22 -0.06 6.02
C ALA A 71 -7.82 -1.29 5.22
N LEU A 72 -7.46 -1.07 3.96
CA LEU A 72 -7.10 -2.10 2.99
C LEU A 72 -5.58 -2.16 2.76
N PRO A 73 -5.06 -3.20 2.07
CA PRO A 73 -3.62 -3.37 1.90
C PRO A 73 -2.97 -2.29 1.03
N LEU A 74 -3.65 -1.97 -0.07
CA LEU A 74 -3.33 -1.09 -1.19
C LEU A 74 -4.21 0.17 -1.25
N GLU A 75 -3.94 1.30 -0.59
CA GLU A 75 -4.89 2.45 -0.58
C GLU A 75 -4.34 3.70 -1.28
N ALA A 76 -5.21 4.45 -1.96
CA ALA A 76 -4.88 5.75 -2.57
C ALA A 76 -5.68 6.88 -1.91
N TYR A 77 -5.04 8.01 -1.69
CA TYR A 77 -5.59 9.19 -1.08
C TYR A 77 -5.26 10.43 -1.92
N ASP A 78 -6.15 11.41 -1.93
CA ASP A 78 -5.91 12.71 -2.55
C ASP A 78 -5.96 13.83 -1.50
N SER A 79 -5.07 14.80 -1.67
CA SER A 79 -5.09 16.07 -0.96
C SER A 79 -5.04 17.20 -1.99
N PRO A 80 -6.21 17.64 -2.53
CA PRO A 80 -6.27 18.67 -3.55
C PRO A 80 -5.68 20.01 -3.08
N SER A 81 -5.82 20.31 -1.79
CA SER A 81 -5.25 21.51 -1.16
C SER A 81 -3.73 21.56 -1.23
N ASN A 82 -3.07 20.40 -1.30
CA ASN A 82 -1.62 20.27 -1.44
C ASN A 82 -1.19 19.82 -2.84
N ALA A 83 -2.14 19.60 -3.75
CA ALA A 83 -1.91 19.00 -5.08
C ALA A 83 -1.19 17.64 -5.02
N LEU A 84 -1.45 16.85 -3.98
CA LEU A 84 -0.81 15.55 -3.74
C LEU A 84 -1.79 14.38 -3.91
N THR A 85 -1.33 13.34 -4.59
CA THR A 85 -1.88 11.98 -4.48
C THR A 85 -0.91 11.13 -3.68
N LEU A 86 -1.40 10.45 -2.65
CA LEU A 86 -0.63 9.64 -1.73
C LEU A 86 -1.06 8.19 -1.87
N VAL A 87 -0.09 7.28 -1.92
CA VAL A 87 -0.37 5.84 -1.89
C VAL A 87 0.12 5.28 -0.56
N GLN A 88 -0.74 4.57 0.14
CA GLN A 88 -0.39 3.86 1.36
C GLN A 88 -0.33 2.37 1.07
N GLN A 89 0.84 1.77 1.29
CA GLN A 89 1.01 0.31 1.24
C GLN A 89 1.16 -0.24 2.65
N ARG A 90 0.19 -1.05 3.10
CA ARG A 90 0.17 -1.69 4.42
C ARG A 90 0.65 -3.13 4.38
N SER A 91 0.56 -3.80 3.22
CA SER A 91 0.95 -5.20 3.09
C SER A 91 2.06 -5.43 2.06
N PRO A 92 2.84 -6.52 2.23
CA PRO A 92 3.74 -7.06 1.22
C PRO A 92 3.12 -7.31 -0.16
N VAL A 93 3.93 -7.14 -1.21
CA VAL A 93 3.69 -7.76 -2.52
C VAL A 93 4.46 -9.08 -2.58
N VAL A 94 3.75 -10.19 -2.76
CA VAL A 94 4.30 -11.54 -2.88
C VAL A 94 4.76 -11.82 -4.30
N LYS A 95 6.01 -12.25 -4.47
CA LYS A 95 6.44 -12.85 -5.75
C LYS A 95 6.02 -14.31 -5.79
N VAL A 96 5.11 -14.66 -6.70
CA VAL A 96 4.81 -16.07 -6.99
C VAL A 96 5.92 -16.62 -7.86
N GLN A 97 6.81 -17.42 -7.25
CA GLN A 97 7.77 -18.24 -8.00
C GLN A 97 7.03 -19.47 -8.56
N PRO A 98 7.08 -19.77 -9.87
CA PRO A 98 6.55 -21.02 -10.39
C PRO A 98 7.25 -22.20 -9.70
N ARG A 99 6.48 -23.09 -9.08
CA ARG A 99 6.98 -24.34 -8.49
C ARG A 99 7.61 -25.17 -9.61
N ARG A 100 8.94 -25.33 -9.62
CA ARG A 100 9.55 -26.46 -10.32
C ARG A 100 9.17 -27.72 -9.56
N SER A 101 8.37 -28.57 -10.21
CA SER A 101 8.07 -29.93 -9.75
C SER A 101 9.36 -30.70 -9.50
N ASN A 102 9.66 -30.97 -8.23
CA ASN A 102 10.06 -32.30 -7.77
C ASN A 102 9.97 -32.34 -6.25
N SER A 103 9.36 -33.42 -5.76
CA SER A 103 9.19 -33.76 -4.34
C SER A 103 10.40 -33.38 -3.49
N GLY A 104 10.19 -32.54 -2.47
CA GLY A 104 11.23 -32.09 -1.53
C GLY A 104 11.36 -30.57 -1.48
N TYR A 105 10.78 -29.95 -0.45
CA TYR A 105 10.90 -28.53 -0.18
C TYR A 105 12.38 -28.17 0.05
N ARG A 106 13.01 -27.55 -0.95
CA ARG A 106 14.34 -26.97 -0.82
C ARG A 106 14.33 -25.59 -1.49
N ILE A 107 14.08 -24.58 -0.65
CA ILE A 107 14.13 -23.17 -1.02
C ILE A 107 15.59 -22.84 -1.36
N THR A 108 15.87 -22.64 -2.64
CA THR A 108 17.18 -22.19 -3.12
C THR A 108 17.06 -20.73 -3.49
N VAL A 109 17.77 -19.89 -2.76
CA VAL A 109 17.87 -18.44 -2.94
C VAL A 109 18.84 -18.17 -4.10
N CYS A 110 18.40 -17.43 -5.13
CA CYS A 110 19.29 -16.83 -6.13
C CYS A 110 19.75 -15.44 -5.65
N PRO A 111 21.04 -15.10 -5.73
CA PRO A 111 21.64 -14.01 -4.95
C PRO A 111 21.65 -12.63 -5.63
N THR A 112 20.75 -12.32 -6.58
CA THR A 112 20.91 -11.07 -7.35
C THR A 112 19.58 -10.49 -7.86
N LEU A 113 18.76 -9.95 -6.95
CA LEU A 113 18.17 -8.62 -7.07
C LEU A 113 17.45 -8.26 -5.77
N LEU A 114 18.11 -7.37 -5.03
CA LEU A 114 17.76 -6.90 -3.70
C LEU A 114 16.53 -5.97 -3.77
N LEU A 115 15.39 -6.48 -3.35
CA LEU A 115 14.36 -5.71 -2.64
C LEU A 115 13.61 -6.75 -1.79
N THR A 116 14.41 -7.36 -0.92
CA THR A 116 13.95 -8.22 0.15
C THR A 116 13.18 -7.35 1.12
N GLN A 117 11.87 -7.63 1.24
CA GLN A 117 11.22 -7.52 2.53
C GLN A 117 11.94 -8.48 3.47
N THR A 118 12.94 -7.96 4.16
CA THR A 118 13.46 -8.62 5.33
C THR A 118 12.88 -7.87 6.52
N SER A 119 11.76 -8.39 7.02
CA SER A 119 11.42 -8.23 8.43
C SER A 119 12.59 -8.78 9.23
N TYR A 120 13.46 -7.89 9.71
CA TYR A 120 14.35 -8.17 10.81
C TYR A 120 13.80 -7.39 12.02
N PHE A 121 13.12 -8.13 12.89
CA PHE A 121 12.67 -7.82 14.25
C PHE A 121 11.89 -6.51 14.47
#